data_AF-A0A669BTC2-F1
#
_entry.id   AF-A0A669BTC2-F1
#
_cell.length_a   1.000
_cell.length_b   1.000
_cell.length_c   1.000
_cell.angle_alpha   90.00
_cell.angle_beta   90.00
_cell.angle_gamma   90.00
#
_symmetry.space_group_name_H-M   'P 1'
#
loop_
_entity.id
_entity.type
_entity.pdbx_description
1 polymer ?
#
loop_
_entity_poly.entity_id
_entity_poly.type
_entity_poly.pdbx_seq_one_letter_code
_entity_poly.pdbx_strand_id
1 'polypeptide(L)'
;MLWVITRPLCTLRQSKAIKEVLVHLPKCVARRNMSSPAKKPVSLLGTMGFGGRADAEQSLEMVKAFLDRGHNQLDTAFMYVDGKSETIIGGMNLPKTVSIATKANPWDGKTLKPESVRSQLETSLQRLRTDCVDLFYLHAPDHQNPIEDTLKACNDLHKEGKFKELGLSNYASWEVAEIVCICRHNNWIVPTVYQGMYNATTRQVETELLPCLRYYGMRFYAYNPLAGGLLTGKYHYEDKDGSQPAGRFFGNSWAGAYRDRYWKKSHFQAIEVVLQALETAYGSEKPSLTSAAMRWMYHHSQLKIPTWTAAVTKNVMLMVIYVFTR
;
A
#
# COMPACT_ATOMS: atom_id res chain seq x y z
N MET A 1 -10.81 65.05 30.25
CA MET A 1 -11.84 66.01 29.82
C MET A 1 -12.96 65.20 29.17
N LEU A 2 -14.08 64.95 29.87
CA LEU A 2 -15.35 65.71 29.78
C LEU A 2 -15.96 65.57 28.36
N TRP A 3 -17.14 64.97 28.11
CA TRP A 3 -18.47 65.10 28.74
C TRP A 3 -19.36 63.83 28.51
N VAL A 4 -20.03 63.22 29.51
CA VAL A 4 -21.43 63.43 30.06
C VAL A 4 -22.52 62.91 29.09
N ILE A 5 -23.49 62.04 29.46
CA ILE A 5 -24.80 62.37 30.09
C ILE A 5 -25.50 61.11 30.68
N THR A 6 -25.85 61.24 31.97
CA THR A 6 -26.94 60.74 32.85
C THR A 6 -27.86 59.52 32.57
N ARG A 7 -28.05 58.72 33.65
CA ARG A 7 -29.11 57.71 34.01
C ARG A 7 -30.56 58.31 34.08
N PRO A 8 -31.70 57.60 34.38
CA PRO A 8 -31.87 56.29 35.06
C PRO A 8 -33.01 55.34 34.57
N LEU A 9 -33.17 54.24 35.33
CA LEU A 9 -34.01 53.03 35.19
C LEU A 9 -35.52 53.22 34.91
N CYS A 10 -36.09 52.30 34.13
CA CYS A 10 -37.47 51.83 34.28
C CYS A 10 -37.60 50.35 33.84
N THR A 11 -38.40 49.60 34.61
CA THR A 11 -38.61 48.15 34.61
C THR A 11 -39.77 47.67 33.73
N LEU A 12 -39.79 46.35 33.46
CA LEU A 12 -40.87 45.46 32.99
C LEU A 12 -41.06 45.28 31.46
N ARG A 13 -40.75 44.08 30.96
CA ARG A 13 -41.72 42.97 30.87
C ARG A 13 -41.04 41.63 30.56
N GLN A 14 -41.44 40.61 31.32
CA GLN A 14 -41.15 39.20 31.06
C GLN A 14 -41.75 38.75 29.73
N SER A 15 -41.00 38.00 28.93
CA SER A 15 -41.58 36.88 28.19
C SER A 15 -40.63 35.69 28.18
N LYS A 16 -41.16 34.61 28.73
CA LYS A 16 -40.77 33.20 28.75
C LYS A 16 -39.67 32.73 27.77
N ALA A 17 -38.84 31.84 28.33
CA ALA A 17 -38.18 30.71 27.67
C ALA A 17 -36.87 30.96 26.90
N ILE A 18 -35.79 31.27 27.64
CA ILE A 18 -34.43 30.83 27.27
C ILE A 18 -34.13 29.54 28.05
N LYS A 19 -34.84 28.46 27.72
CA LYS A 19 -34.55 27.10 28.21
C LYS A 19 -34.70 25.99 27.17
N GLU A 20 -34.90 26.32 25.89
CA GLU A 20 -35.02 25.33 24.82
C GLU A 20 -34.30 25.76 23.54
N VAL A 21 -32.97 25.88 23.58
CA VAL A 21 -32.13 25.79 22.36
C VAL A 21 -30.88 24.97 22.65
N LEU A 22 -31.05 23.87 23.39
CA LEU A 22 -29.97 22.90 23.66
C LEU A 22 -30.44 21.45 23.49
N VAL A 23 -31.51 21.25 22.73
CA VAL A 23 -32.05 19.93 22.40
C VAL A 23 -32.27 19.89 20.89
N HIS A 24 -31.23 19.54 20.14
CA HIS A 24 -31.27 18.82 18.84
C HIS A 24 -29.85 18.62 18.27
N LEU A 25 -28.92 18.14 19.11
CA LEU A 25 -27.78 17.39 18.61
C LEU A 25 -28.13 15.91 18.81
N PRO A 26 -28.09 15.07 17.77
CA PRO A 26 -28.32 13.65 17.96
C PRO A 26 -27.23 13.09 18.89
N LYS A 27 -27.61 12.78 20.13
CA LYS A 27 -26.80 11.98 21.05
C LYS A 27 -26.76 10.54 20.54
N CYS A 28 -26.04 10.31 19.46
CA CYS A 28 -25.56 8.98 19.11
C CYS A 28 -24.09 8.89 19.52
N VAL A 29 -23.82 9.03 20.83
CA VAL A 29 -22.62 8.42 21.40
C VAL A 29 -22.98 6.95 21.55
N ALA A 30 -22.87 6.22 20.44
CA ALA A 30 -22.88 4.78 20.48
C ALA A 30 -21.84 4.36 21.52
N ARG A 31 -22.26 3.59 22.54
CA ARG A 31 -21.34 2.85 23.39
C ARG A 31 -20.49 2.00 22.45
N ARG A 32 -19.27 2.47 22.19
CA ARG A 32 -18.32 1.82 21.30
C ARG A 32 -17.90 0.52 21.98
N ASN A 33 -18.45 -0.60 21.52
CA ASN A 33 -18.05 -1.92 21.96
C ASN A 33 -16.58 -2.14 21.57
N MET A 34 -15.68 -2.06 22.55
CA MET A 34 -14.23 -2.16 22.35
C MET A 34 -13.68 -3.58 22.18
N SER A 35 -14.54 -4.60 22.17
CA SER A 35 -14.09 -5.97 22.41
C SER A 35 -13.88 -6.83 21.17
N SER A 36 -13.98 -6.31 19.95
CA SER A 36 -13.65 -7.10 18.75
C SER A 36 -12.12 -7.16 18.56
N PRO A 37 -11.50 -8.35 18.47
CA PRO A 37 -10.07 -8.44 18.21
C PRO A 37 -9.73 -7.78 16.86
N ALA A 38 -8.65 -7.00 16.83
CA ALA A 38 -8.18 -6.38 15.59
C ALA A 38 -7.96 -7.46 14.52
N LYS A 39 -8.57 -7.30 13.35
CA LYS A 39 -8.39 -8.22 12.23
C LYS A 39 -6.93 -8.16 11.76
N LYS A 40 -6.32 -9.33 11.57
CA LYS A 40 -4.95 -9.44 11.02
C LYS A 40 -4.92 -8.94 9.56
N PRO A 41 -3.78 -8.45 9.07
CA PRO A 41 -3.61 -8.12 7.66
C PRO A 41 -3.88 -9.32 6.74
N VAL A 42 -4.43 -9.07 5.56
CA VAL A 42 -4.60 -10.08 4.49
C VAL A 42 -3.32 -10.17 3.66
N SER A 43 -3.01 -11.33 3.09
CA SER A 43 -1.85 -11.53 2.23
C SER A 43 -2.19 -11.32 0.75
N LEU A 44 -1.30 -10.67 0.00
CA LEU A 44 -1.30 -10.63 -1.46
C LEU A 44 -0.04 -11.28 -2.01
N LEU A 45 -0.11 -11.90 -3.19
CA LEU A 45 1.04 -12.46 -3.87
C LEU A 45 1.61 -11.45 -4.86
N GLY A 46 2.79 -10.91 -4.56
CA GLY A 46 3.52 -10.06 -5.50
C GLY A 46 4.28 -10.90 -6.54
N THR A 47 4.11 -10.58 -7.83
CA THR A 47 4.56 -11.44 -8.94
C THR A 47 5.77 -10.88 -9.71
N MET A 48 6.49 -9.90 -9.15
CA MET A 48 7.67 -9.27 -9.79
C MET A 48 8.76 -10.27 -10.24
N GLY A 49 8.80 -11.49 -9.68
CA GLY A 49 9.75 -12.54 -10.06
C GLY A 49 9.31 -13.43 -11.22
N PHE A 50 8.05 -13.38 -11.64
CA PHE A 50 7.44 -14.33 -12.59
C PHE A 50 7.97 -14.09 -14.01
N GLY A 51 8.46 -15.15 -14.64
CA GLY A 51 9.12 -15.13 -15.95
C GLY A 51 10.59 -14.73 -15.91
N GLY A 52 11.13 -14.49 -14.71
CA GLY A 52 12.52 -14.15 -14.45
C GLY A 52 13.15 -15.16 -13.49
N ARG A 53 13.24 -14.80 -12.21
CA ARG A 53 13.81 -15.69 -11.16
C ARG A 53 12.90 -16.86 -10.81
N ALA A 54 11.61 -16.73 -11.06
CA ALA A 54 10.67 -17.85 -11.09
C ALA A 54 10.26 -18.06 -12.55
N ASP A 55 10.54 -19.22 -13.12
CA ASP A 55 10.04 -19.57 -14.44
C ASP A 55 8.51 -19.74 -14.43
N ALA A 56 7.91 -20.06 -15.58
CA ALA A 56 6.46 -20.18 -15.70
C ALA A 56 5.86 -21.31 -14.83
N GLU A 57 6.57 -22.43 -14.71
CA GLU A 57 6.12 -23.58 -13.91
C GLU A 57 6.16 -23.24 -12.42
N GLN A 58 7.29 -22.70 -11.94
CA GLN A 58 7.44 -22.22 -10.57
C GLN A 58 6.43 -21.12 -10.23
N SER A 59 6.17 -20.20 -11.18
CA SER A 59 5.16 -19.16 -10.99
C SER A 59 3.77 -19.76 -10.77
N LEU A 60 3.40 -20.79 -11.54
CA LEU A 60 2.13 -21.50 -11.38
C LEU A 60 2.05 -22.24 -10.04
N GLU A 61 3.11 -22.92 -9.62
CA GLU A 61 3.19 -23.57 -8.30
C GLU A 61 3.01 -22.57 -7.16
N MET A 62 3.66 -21.41 -7.25
CA MET A 62 3.53 -20.33 -6.27
C MET A 62 2.09 -19.81 -6.17
N VAL A 63 1.42 -19.62 -7.32
CA VAL A 63 0.01 -19.22 -7.34
C VAL A 63 -0.87 -20.29 -6.72
N LYS A 64 -0.73 -21.56 -7.11
CA LYS A 64 -1.49 -22.68 -6.51
C LYS A 64 -1.34 -22.72 -5.00
N ALA A 65 -0.09 -22.72 -4.52
CA ALA A 65 0.21 -22.75 -3.08
C ALA A 65 -0.37 -21.54 -2.31
N PHE A 66 -0.49 -20.39 -2.97
CA PHE A 66 -1.11 -19.19 -2.40
C PHE A 66 -2.64 -19.31 -2.33
N LEU A 67 -3.27 -19.83 -3.39
CA LEU A 67 -4.71 -20.07 -3.44
C LEU A 67 -5.15 -21.18 -2.47
N ASP A 68 -4.36 -22.26 -2.34
CA ASP A 68 -4.61 -23.37 -1.40
C ASP A 68 -4.61 -22.91 0.06
N ARG A 69 -3.95 -21.78 0.37
CA ARG A 69 -3.96 -21.14 1.69
C ARG A 69 -5.16 -20.20 1.91
N GLY A 70 -6.09 -20.16 0.97
CA GLY A 70 -7.32 -19.35 1.03
C GLY A 70 -7.12 -17.88 0.69
N HIS A 71 -5.98 -17.50 0.10
CA HIS A 71 -5.76 -16.15 -0.41
C HIS A 71 -6.17 -16.05 -1.87
N ASN A 72 -6.40 -14.83 -2.38
CA ASN A 72 -6.96 -14.66 -3.72
C ASN A 72 -6.55 -13.35 -4.42
N GLN A 73 -5.53 -12.61 -3.96
CA GLN A 73 -5.12 -11.35 -4.57
C GLN A 73 -3.72 -11.46 -5.17
N LEU A 74 -3.61 -11.22 -6.48
CA LEU A 74 -2.36 -11.19 -7.22
C LEU A 74 -1.99 -9.76 -7.60
N ASP A 75 -0.73 -9.41 -7.41
CA ASP A 75 -0.18 -8.08 -7.72
C ASP A 75 0.93 -8.20 -8.77
N THR A 76 0.65 -7.73 -9.99
CA THR A 76 1.58 -7.65 -11.12
C THR A 76 1.76 -6.20 -11.57
N ALA A 77 2.53 -5.94 -12.63
CA ALA A 77 2.66 -4.62 -13.25
C ALA A 77 3.06 -4.74 -14.72
N PHE A 78 2.75 -3.72 -15.52
CA PHE A 78 3.11 -3.62 -16.94
C PHE A 78 4.59 -3.93 -17.22
N MET A 79 5.48 -3.44 -16.34
CA MET A 79 6.93 -3.54 -16.49
C MET A 79 7.54 -4.83 -15.90
N TYR A 80 6.78 -5.63 -15.15
CA TYR A 80 7.39 -6.75 -14.43
C TYR A 80 7.92 -7.81 -15.40
N VAL A 81 9.25 -7.94 -15.39
CA VAL A 81 10.02 -8.82 -16.27
C VAL A 81 9.62 -8.61 -17.74
N ASP A 82 9.62 -7.34 -18.16
CA ASP A 82 9.29 -6.92 -19.53
C ASP A 82 7.90 -7.40 -19.99
N GLY A 83 6.96 -7.51 -19.05
CA GLY A 83 5.59 -7.96 -19.29
C GLY A 83 5.38 -9.47 -19.18
N LYS A 84 6.43 -10.27 -18.98
CA LYS A 84 6.30 -11.74 -18.83
C LYS A 84 5.45 -12.12 -17.64
N SER A 85 5.50 -11.37 -16.54
CA SER A 85 4.67 -11.63 -15.35
C SER A 85 3.18 -11.61 -15.71
N GLU A 86 2.71 -10.61 -16.45
CA GLU A 86 1.32 -10.50 -16.89
C GLU A 86 0.95 -11.62 -17.87
N THR A 87 1.81 -11.91 -18.84
CA THR A 87 1.58 -12.99 -19.82
C THR A 87 1.48 -14.36 -19.15
N ILE A 88 2.32 -14.62 -18.15
CA ILE A 88 2.29 -15.88 -17.38
C ILE A 88 0.98 -15.99 -16.62
N ILE A 89 0.55 -14.94 -15.91
CA ILE A 89 -0.71 -14.91 -15.17
C ILE A 89 -1.90 -15.09 -16.13
N GLY A 90 -1.93 -14.40 -17.27
CA GLY A 90 -2.99 -14.53 -18.27
C GLY A 90 -3.04 -15.90 -18.95
N GLY A 91 -1.95 -16.67 -18.89
CA GLY A 91 -1.91 -18.07 -19.33
C GLY A 91 -2.50 -19.06 -18.33
N MET A 92 -2.77 -18.64 -17.08
CA MET A 92 -3.29 -19.50 -16.02
C MET A 92 -4.82 -19.56 -16.08
N ASN A 93 -5.39 -20.76 -15.86
CA ASN A 93 -6.83 -20.93 -15.67
C ASN A 93 -7.21 -20.60 -14.21
N LEU A 94 -7.24 -19.31 -13.87
CA LEU A 94 -7.51 -18.84 -12.50
C LEU A 94 -9.02 -18.86 -12.20
N PRO A 95 -9.42 -19.22 -10.96
CA PRO A 95 -10.80 -19.05 -10.52
C PRO A 95 -11.25 -17.58 -10.63
N LYS A 96 -12.52 -17.35 -10.97
CA LYS A 96 -13.12 -15.98 -11.03
C LYS A 96 -13.06 -15.23 -9.69
N THR A 97 -12.81 -15.93 -8.59
CA THR A 97 -12.65 -15.35 -7.24
C THR A 97 -11.26 -14.74 -7.01
N VAL A 98 -10.31 -14.96 -7.93
CA VAL A 98 -8.98 -14.37 -7.88
C VAL A 98 -9.07 -12.94 -8.39
N SER A 99 -8.61 -12.01 -7.56
CA SER A 99 -8.49 -10.60 -7.88
C SER A 99 -7.10 -10.30 -8.42
N ILE A 100 -7.02 -9.53 -9.50
CA ILE A 100 -5.77 -9.16 -10.16
C ILE A 100 -5.60 -7.65 -10.12
N ALA A 101 -4.42 -7.22 -9.69
CA ALA A 101 -3.98 -5.84 -9.78
C ALA A 101 -2.81 -5.67 -10.77
N THR A 102 -2.83 -4.61 -11.58
CA THR A 102 -1.70 -4.21 -12.44
C THR A 102 -1.41 -2.71 -12.31
N LYS A 103 -0.33 -2.23 -12.94
CA LYS A 103 0.19 -0.87 -12.76
C LYS A 103 0.76 -0.28 -14.05
N ALA A 104 0.48 1.00 -14.28
CA ALA A 104 1.19 1.82 -15.27
C ALA A 104 2.28 2.66 -14.59
N ASN A 105 3.37 2.94 -15.29
CA ASN A 105 4.56 3.58 -14.74
C ASN A 105 5.17 4.64 -15.68
N PRO A 106 5.97 5.59 -15.15
CA PRO A 106 6.66 6.62 -15.92
C PRO A 106 8.16 6.32 -16.17
N TRP A 107 8.58 5.06 -16.19
CA TRP A 107 9.99 4.69 -16.40
C TRP A 107 10.23 4.13 -17.80
N ASP A 108 11.50 3.93 -18.16
CA ASP A 108 11.92 3.28 -19.42
C ASP A 108 11.28 3.90 -20.68
N GLY A 109 11.26 5.24 -20.74
CA GLY A 109 10.69 6.01 -21.85
C GLY A 109 9.16 6.11 -21.84
N LYS A 110 8.49 5.60 -20.80
CA LYS A 110 7.05 5.78 -20.57
C LYS A 110 6.77 7.02 -19.72
N THR A 111 5.53 7.48 -19.76
CA THR A 111 5.01 8.56 -18.92
C THR A 111 3.68 8.13 -18.31
N LEU A 112 3.07 9.00 -17.49
CA LEU A 112 1.68 8.90 -17.09
C LEU A 112 0.79 9.92 -17.82
N LYS A 113 1.20 10.39 -19.00
CA LYS A 113 0.30 11.11 -19.92
C LYS A 113 -0.89 10.23 -20.32
N PRO A 114 -2.06 10.82 -20.65
CA PRO A 114 -3.29 10.07 -20.96
C PRO A 114 -3.11 8.89 -21.93
N GLU A 115 -2.40 9.12 -23.04
CA GLU A 115 -2.14 8.13 -24.08
C GLU A 115 -1.23 6.99 -23.60
N SER A 116 -0.22 7.30 -22.77
CA SER A 116 0.69 6.31 -22.20
C SER A 116 -0.01 5.43 -21.17
N VAL A 117 -0.83 6.03 -20.29
CA VAL A 117 -1.62 5.29 -19.29
C VAL A 117 -2.57 4.31 -19.97
N ARG A 118 -3.31 4.79 -20.98
CA ARG A 118 -4.22 3.96 -21.78
C ARG A 118 -3.47 2.81 -22.46
N SER A 119 -2.38 3.13 -23.17
CA SER A 119 -1.58 2.13 -23.88
C SER A 119 -1.03 1.06 -22.94
N GLN A 120 -0.54 1.45 -21.76
CA GLN A 120 -0.05 0.51 -20.75
C GLN A 120 -1.17 -0.40 -20.23
N LEU A 121 -2.31 0.15 -19.83
CA LEU A 121 -3.42 -0.65 -19.33
C LEU A 121 -3.98 -1.61 -20.40
N GLU A 122 -4.22 -1.13 -21.62
CA GLU A 122 -4.75 -1.97 -22.70
C GLU A 122 -3.78 -3.11 -23.06
N THR A 123 -2.47 -2.85 -23.05
CA THR A 123 -1.46 -3.89 -23.22
C THR A 123 -1.47 -4.90 -22.07
N SER A 124 -1.58 -4.42 -20.82
CA SER A 124 -1.69 -5.27 -19.64
C SER A 124 -2.92 -6.18 -19.71
N LEU A 125 -4.08 -5.64 -20.12
CA LEU A 125 -5.33 -6.39 -20.30
C LEU A 125 -5.17 -7.49 -21.37
N GLN A 126 -4.53 -7.18 -22.50
CA GLN A 126 -4.23 -8.17 -23.53
C GLN A 126 -3.35 -9.31 -23.01
N ARG A 127 -2.28 -8.98 -22.27
CA ARG A 127 -1.36 -9.98 -21.69
C ARG A 127 -2.05 -10.85 -20.63
N LEU A 128 -2.88 -10.22 -19.79
CA LEU A 128 -3.67 -10.88 -18.76
C LEU A 128 -4.89 -11.64 -19.31
N ARG A 129 -5.21 -11.48 -20.61
CA ARG A 129 -6.36 -12.09 -21.27
C ARG A 129 -7.68 -11.81 -20.54
N THR A 130 -7.87 -10.57 -20.12
CA THR A 130 -9.08 -10.08 -19.46
C THR A 130 -9.43 -8.71 -19.99
N ASP A 131 -10.72 -8.38 -20.01
CA ASP A 131 -11.20 -7.03 -20.37
C ASP A 131 -11.15 -6.05 -19.19
N CYS A 132 -10.99 -6.57 -17.97
CA CYS A 132 -11.04 -5.80 -16.73
C CYS A 132 -10.08 -6.36 -15.67
N VAL A 133 -9.35 -5.48 -14.97
CA VAL A 133 -8.63 -5.80 -13.73
C VAL A 133 -9.38 -5.27 -12.51
N ASP A 134 -9.24 -5.91 -11.35
CA ASP A 134 -9.91 -5.43 -10.14
C ASP A 134 -9.30 -4.14 -9.61
N LEU A 135 -7.99 -3.96 -9.79
CA LEU A 135 -7.27 -2.80 -9.29
C LEU A 135 -6.19 -2.35 -10.27
N PHE A 136 -6.24 -1.07 -10.64
CA PHE A 136 -5.24 -0.44 -11.47
C PHE A 136 -4.48 0.61 -10.67
N TYR A 137 -3.15 0.51 -10.64
CA TYR A 137 -2.29 1.46 -9.94
C TYR A 137 -1.60 2.44 -10.88
N LEU A 138 -1.47 3.68 -10.43
CA LEU A 138 -0.34 4.52 -10.81
C LEU A 138 0.88 4.09 -9.99
N HIS A 139 1.89 3.50 -10.65
CA HIS A 139 3.00 2.79 -9.99
C HIS A 139 3.98 3.73 -9.26
N ALA A 140 4.14 4.96 -9.75
CA ALA A 140 4.94 6.02 -9.15
C ALA A 140 4.50 7.38 -9.71
N PRO A 141 4.80 8.50 -9.03
CA PRO A 141 4.56 9.83 -9.56
C PRO A 141 5.28 10.08 -10.88
N ASP A 142 4.60 10.79 -11.79
CA ASP A 142 5.20 11.39 -12.97
C ASP A 142 5.23 12.91 -12.78
N HIS A 143 6.27 13.41 -12.11
CA HIS A 143 6.38 14.84 -11.80
C HIS A 143 6.66 15.72 -13.03
N GLN A 144 6.85 15.13 -14.22
CA GLN A 144 7.04 15.89 -15.46
C GLN A 144 5.70 16.25 -16.13
N ASN A 145 4.59 15.66 -15.68
CA ASN A 145 3.28 15.81 -16.29
C ASN A 145 2.23 16.21 -15.24
N PRO A 146 1.23 17.03 -15.58
CA PRO A 146 0.15 17.38 -14.66
C PRO A 146 -0.63 16.14 -14.23
N ILE A 147 -0.77 15.95 -12.92
CA ILE A 147 -1.48 14.80 -12.36
C ILE A 147 -2.96 14.78 -12.76
N GLU A 148 -3.58 15.95 -12.96
CA GLU A 148 -4.99 16.05 -13.36
C GLU A 148 -5.26 15.36 -14.71
N ASP A 149 -4.36 15.49 -15.69
CA ASP A 149 -4.47 14.82 -16.99
C ASP A 149 -4.44 13.29 -16.83
N THR A 150 -3.51 12.79 -16.01
CA THR A 150 -3.42 11.37 -15.65
C THR A 150 -4.71 10.87 -14.99
N LEU A 151 -5.25 11.64 -14.04
CA LEU A 151 -6.47 11.27 -13.30
C LEU A 151 -7.71 11.28 -14.19
N LYS A 152 -7.81 12.25 -15.11
CA LYS A 152 -8.86 12.26 -16.13
C LYS A 152 -8.82 11.00 -16.98
N ALA A 153 -7.64 10.62 -17.46
CA ALA A 153 -7.46 9.41 -18.26
C ALA A 153 -7.83 8.14 -17.49
N CYS A 154 -7.43 8.04 -16.21
CA CYS A 154 -7.83 6.94 -15.35
C CYS A 154 -9.36 6.87 -15.19
N ASN A 155 -10.02 8.01 -15.01
CA ASN A 155 -11.47 8.06 -14.89
C ASN A 155 -12.19 7.62 -16.17
N ASP A 156 -11.70 8.04 -17.34
CA ASP A 156 -12.25 7.62 -18.63
C ASP A 156 -12.09 6.09 -18.81
N LEU A 157 -10.91 5.53 -18.50
CA LEU A 157 -10.66 4.08 -18.54
C LEU A 157 -11.53 3.29 -17.54
N HIS A 158 -11.79 3.85 -16.35
CA HIS A 158 -12.72 3.25 -15.39
C HIS A 158 -14.16 3.23 -15.94
N LYS A 159 -14.63 4.33 -16.54
CA LYS A 159 -15.96 4.38 -17.17
C LYS A 159 -16.10 3.42 -18.34
N GLU A 160 -15.02 3.14 -19.05
CA GLU A 160 -14.93 2.10 -20.08
C GLU A 160 -14.91 0.67 -19.51
N GLY A 161 -14.91 0.50 -18.18
CA GLY A 161 -14.95 -0.81 -17.52
C GLY A 161 -13.60 -1.54 -17.46
N LYS A 162 -12.49 -0.88 -17.79
CA LYS A 162 -11.17 -1.52 -17.88
C LYS A 162 -10.53 -1.85 -16.54
N PHE A 163 -10.99 -1.21 -15.47
CA PHE A 163 -10.64 -1.58 -14.10
C PHE A 163 -11.75 -1.21 -13.12
N LYS A 164 -11.76 -1.83 -11.92
CA LYS A 164 -12.81 -1.59 -10.90
C LYS A 164 -12.40 -0.59 -9.82
N GLU A 165 -11.15 -0.64 -9.35
CA GLU A 165 -10.62 0.29 -8.34
C GLU A 165 -9.34 0.98 -8.83
N LEU A 166 -9.16 2.24 -8.41
CA LEU A 166 -7.92 2.99 -8.64
C LEU A 166 -7.03 2.91 -7.41
N GLY A 167 -5.74 2.71 -7.63
CA GLY A 167 -4.72 2.71 -6.59
C GLY A 167 -3.55 3.65 -6.90
N LEU A 168 -2.86 4.06 -5.84
CA LEU A 168 -1.62 4.83 -5.92
C LEU A 168 -0.45 4.02 -5.36
N SER A 169 0.75 4.23 -5.85
CA SER A 169 1.96 3.64 -5.29
C SER A 169 3.10 4.67 -5.31
N ASN A 170 3.87 4.72 -4.21
CA ASN A 170 5.05 5.59 -4.06
C ASN A 170 4.81 7.11 -4.12
N TYR A 171 3.56 7.59 -4.08
CA TYR A 171 3.22 9.02 -3.94
C TYR A 171 3.42 9.51 -2.49
N ALA A 172 3.86 10.74 -2.31
CA ALA A 172 3.94 11.36 -0.99
C ALA A 172 2.54 11.58 -0.37
N SER A 173 2.49 11.75 0.95
CA SER A 173 1.24 11.99 1.70
C SER A 173 0.43 13.18 1.18
N TRP A 174 1.12 14.26 0.81
CA TRP A 174 0.53 15.48 0.27
C TRP A 174 0.01 15.31 -1.17
N GLU A 175 0.69 14.53 -2.00
CA GLU A 175 0.20 14.19 -3.36
C GLU A 175 -1.06 13.34 -3.28
N VAL A 176 -1.12 12.38 -2.35
CA VAL A 176 -2.33 11.59 -2.13
C VAL A 176 -3.51 12.50 -1.77
N ALA A 177 -3.29 13.48 -0.89
CA ALA A 177 -4.32 14.44 -0.49
C ALA A 177 -4.79 15.30 -1.70
N GLU A 178 -3.85 15.81 -2.49
CA GLU A 178 -4.13 16.55 -3.72
C GLU A 178 -4.94 15.72 -4.72
N ILE A 179 -4.49 14.50 -5.02
CA ILE A 179 -5.17 13.58 -5.94
C ILE A 179 -6.61 13.31 -5.49
N VAL A 180 -6.83 13.01 -4.21
CA VAL A 180 -8.18 12.76 -3.69
C VAL A 180 -9.06 14.01 -3.82
N CYS A 181 -8.51 15.20 -3.56
CA CYS A 181 -9.22 16.47 -3.72
C CYS A 181 -9.61 16.71 -5.20
N ILE A 182 -8.68 16.52 -6.14
CA ILE A 182 -8.95 16.66 -7.58
C ILE A 182 -10.04 15.69 -8.03
N CYS A 183 -9.93 14.41 -7.69
CA CYS A 183 -10.92 13.41 -8.08
C CYS A 183 -12.31 13.74 -7.50
N ARG A 184 -12.39 14.16 -6.23
CA ARG A 184 -13.67 14.54 -5.60
C ARG A 184 -14.28 15.79 -6.24
N HIS A 185 -13.46 16.81 -6.51
CA HIS A 185 -13.90 18.04 -7.14
C HIS A 185 -14.51 17.80 -8.52
N ASN A 186 -13.85 16.95 -9.33
CA ASN A 186 -14.27 16.63 -10.69
C ASN A 186 -15.29 15.47 -10.79
N ASN A 187 -15.74 14.91 -9.66
CA ASN A 187 -16.59 13.71 -9.61
C ASN A 187 -16.02 12.53 -10.42
N TRP A 188 -14.72 12.29 -10.26
CA TRP A 188 -13.98 11.18 -10.86
C TRP A 188 -13.80 10.03 -9.86
N ILE A 189 -13.40 8.86 -10.36
CA ILE A 189 -12.98 7.75 -9.50
C ILE A 189 -11.88 8.20 -8.52
N VAL A 190 -12.15 8.04 -7.23
CA VAL A 190 -11.23 8.35 -6.14
C VAL A 190 -10.39 7.10 -5.83
N PRO A 191 -9.06 7.21 -5.66
CA PRO A 191 -8.25 6.05 -5.31
C PRO A 191 -8.64 5.49 -3.95
N THR A 192 -8.76 4.17 -3.85
CA THR A 192 -9.17 3.45 -2.63
C THR A 192 -8.04 2.62 -2.02
N VAL A 193 -6.92 2.47 -2.73
CA VAL A 193 -5.78 1.67 -2.32
C VAL A 193 -4.47 2.45 -2.50
N TYR A 194 -3.56 2.28 -1.56
CA TYR A 194 -2.19 2.75 -1.66
C TYR A 194 -1.24 1.56 -1.47
N GLN A 195 -0.27 1.39 -2.36
CA GLN A 195 0.81 0.42 -2.21
C GLN A 195 2.12 1.12 -1.83
N GLY A 196 2.70 0.77 -0.69
CA GLY A 196 3.83 1.50 -0.13
C GLY A 196 4.88 0.62 0.53
N MET A 197 6.10 1.14 0.61
CA MET A 197 7.22 0.45 1.23
C MET A 197 7.05 0.45 2.75
N TYR A 198 7.00 -0.74 3.36
CA TYR A 198 6.86 -0.84 4.80
C TYR A 198 7.42 -2.16 5.33
N ASN A 199 8.29 -2.06 6.34
CA ASN A 199 8.83 -3.21 7.07
C ASN A 199 9.39 -2.78 8.43
N ALA A 200 9.89 -3.75 9.21
CA ALA A 200 10.39 -3.52 10.56
C ALA A 200 11.52 -2.48 10.63
N THR A 201 12.27 -2.26 9.55
CA THR A 201 13.38 -1.28 9.46
C THR A 201 13.05 -0.07 8.57
N THR A 202 11.87 -0.02 7.97
CA THR A 202 11.48 1.04 7.03
C THR A 202 10.05 1.48 7.33
N ARG A 203 9.92 2.50 8.18
CA ARG A 203 8.65 2.92 8.80
C ARG A 203 8.24 4.36 8.52
N GLN A 204 8.88 5.04 7.58
CA GLN A 204 8.60 6.46 7.27
C GLN A 204 7.12 6.72 6.95
N VAL A 205 6.44 5.74 6.35
CA VAL A 205 5.01 5.82 6.04
C VAL A 205 4.12 6.01 7.28
N GLU A 206 4.58 5.66 8.48
CA GLU A 206 3.79 5.73 9.70
C GLU A 206 3.46 7.16 10.14
N THR A 207 4.35 8.12 9.86
CA THR A 207 4.26 9.48 10.40
C THR A 207 3.14 10.29 9.75
N GLU A 208 3.05 10.28 8.42
CA GLU A 208 2.12 11.14 7.69
C GLU A 208 1.24 10.38 6.71
N LEU A 209 1.82 9.42 5.98
CA LEU A 209 1.10 8.70 4.94
C LEU A 209 -0.01 7.82 5.53
N LEU A 210 0.26 6.98 6.53
CA LEU A 210 -0.78 6.15 7.14
C LEU A 210 -1.93 6.99 7.75
N PRO A 211 -1.68 8.09 8.48
CA PRO A 211 -2.72 9.03 8.87
C PRO A 211 -3.52 9.62 7.69
N CYS A 212 -2.85 10.06 6.63
CA CYS A 212 -3.50 10.58 5.41
C CYS A 212 -4.42 9.53 4.78
N LEU A 213 -3.94 8.30 4.59
CA LEU A 213 -4.73 7.21 4.04
C LEU A 213 -5.95 6.87 4.90
N ARG A 214 -5.79 6.85 6.22
CA ARG A 214 -6.91 6.63 7.16
C ARG A 214 -7.95 7.74 7.05
N TYR A 215 -7.53 9.00 6.93
CA TYR A 215 -8.41 10.15 6.77
C TYR A 215 -9.26 10.05 5.50
N TYR A 216 -8.66 9.65 4.38
CA TYR A 216 -9.37 9.48 3.10
C TYR A 216 -10.06 8.12 2.93
N GLY A 217 -9.91 7.19 3.88
CA GLY A 217 -10.53 5.86 3.83
C GLY A 217 -9.84 4.88 2.89
N MET A 218 -8.55 5.09 2.60
CA MET A 218 -7.75 4.24 1.71
C MET A 218 -7.13 3.04 2.43
N ARG A 219 -7.02 1.93 1.71
CA ARG A 219 -6.31 0.71 2.15
C ARG A 219 -4.83 0.84 1.92
N PHE A 220 -3.99 0.32 2.81
CA PHE A 220 -2.54 0.31 2.61
C PHE A 220 -2.03 -1.12 2.37
N TYR A 221 -1.30 -1.33 1.27
CA TYR A 221 -0.67 -2.59 0.90
C TYR A 221 0.84 -2.43 1.04
N ALA A 222 1.43 -3.14 2.01
CA ALA A 222 2.86 -3.06 2.30
C ALA A 222 3.67 -3.94 1.34
N TYR A 223 4.58 -3.34 0.57
CA TYR A 223 5.61 -4.07 -0.19
C TYR A 223 6.97 -4.03 0.51
N ASN A 224 7.86 -4.95 0.11
CA ASN A 224 9.17 -5.20 0.74
C ASN A 224 9.10 -5.52 2.25
N PRO A 225 8.26 -6.49 2.68
CA PRO A 225 8.17 -6.87 4.10
C PRO A 225 9.48 -7.39 4.69
N LEU A 226 10.37 -7.91 3.83
CA LEU A 226 11.70 -8.41 4.19
C LEU A 226 12.84 -7.46 3.77
N ALA A 227 12.56 -6.19 3.46
CA ALA A 227 13.54 -5.22 2.97
C ALA A 227 14.37 -5.77 1.78
N GLY A 228 13.70 -6.23 0.71
CA GLY A 228 14.37 -6.85 -0.43
C GLY A 228 15.06 -8.19 -0.16
N GLY A 229 14.86 -8.77 1.03
CA GLY A 229 15.52 -9.99 1.49
C GLY A 229 16.61 -9.73 2.55
N LEU A 230 16.90 -8.47 2.90
CA LEU A 230 17.88 -8.15 3.93
C LEU A 230 17.47 -8.72 5.31
N LEU A 231 16.18 -8.66 5.64
CA LEU A 231 15.62 -9.21 6.89
C LEU A 231 15.48 -10.74 6.89
N THR A 232 16.19 -11.44 6.00
CA THR A 232 16.39 -12.89 6.11
C THR A 232 17.63 -13.25 6.93
N GLY A 233 18.54 -12.29 7.11
CA GLY A 233 19.79 -12.48 7.87
C GLY A 233 20.91 -13.15 7.09
N LYS A 234 20.72 -13.38 5.78
CA LYS A 234 21.69 -14.06 4.91
C LYS A 234 22.81 -13.18 4.36
N TYR A 235 22.81 -11.88 4.67
CA TYR A 235 23.76 -10.91 4.16
C TYR A 235 24.53 -10.27 5.31
N HIS A 236 25.82 -10.01 5.08
CA HIS A 236 26.68 -9.17 5.89
C HIS A 236 27.00 -7.86 5.16
N TYR A 237 27.36 -6.81 5.89
CA TYR A 237 27.56 -5.49 5.27
C TYR A 237 28.69 -5.51 4.23
N GLU A 238 29.72 -6.30 4.50
CA GLU A 238 30.94 -6.49 3.72
C GLU A 238 30.68 -7.30 2.43
N ASP A 239 29.54 -7.98 2.30
CA ASP A 239 29.20 -8.76 1.10
C ASP A 239 29.18 -7.90 -0.18
N LYS A 240 28.99 -6.58 -0.05
CA LYS A 240 29.06 -5.64 -1.16
C LYS A 240 30.44 -5.56 -1.83
N ASP A 241 31.49 -5.91 -1.10
CA ASP A 241 32.89 -5.81 -1.55
C ASP A 241 33.37 -7.13 -2.19
N GLY A 242 32.56 -8.20 -2.12
CA GLY A 242 32.85 -9.51 -2.69
C GLY A 242 32.00 -9.86 -3.92
N SER A 243 32.35 -10.99 -4.55
CA SER A 243 31.49 -11.61 -5.57
C SER A 243 30.30 -12.27 -4.91
N GLN A 244 29.09 -11.89 -5.33
CA GLN A 244 27.83 -12.38 -4.76
C GLN A 244 26.97 -13.03 -5.85
N PRO A 245 26.28 -14.15 -5.54
CA PRO A 245 25.32 -14.73 -6.47
C PRO A 245 24.26 -13.71 -6.92
N ALA A 246 23.79 -13.86 -8.16
CA ALA A 246 22.69 -13.05 -8.67
C ALA A 246 21.47 -13.17 -7.76
N GLY A 247 20.91 -12.03 -7.37
CA GLY A 247 19.87 -11.96 -6.35
C GLY A 247 19.14 -10.63 -6.42
N ARG A 248 18.49 -10.21 -5.33
CA ARG A 248 17.83 -8.89 -5.32
C ARG A 248 18.83 -7.73 -5.27
N PHE A 249 19.92 -7.90 -4.52
CA PHE A 249 20.95 -6.88 -4.29
C PHE A 249 22.14 -6.95 -5.27
N PHE A 250 22.24 -7.98 -6.10
CA PHE A 250 23.38 -8.23 -6.98
C PHE A 250 22.91 -8.84 -8.32
N GLY A 251 23.66 -8.59 -9.40
CA GLY A 251 23.47 -9.29 -10.68
C GLY A 251 22.20 -8.96 -11.47
N ASN A 252 21.55 -7.82 -11.24
CA ASN A 252 20.39 -7.37 -12.03
C ASN A 252 20.31 -5.83 -12.12
N SER A 253 19.50 -5.30 -13.04
CA SER A 253 19.36 -3.86 -13.30
C SER A 253 18.84 -3.05 -12.11
N TRP A 254 18.04 -3.66 -11.23
CA TRP A 254 17.49 -3.03 -10.03
C TRP A 254 18.39 -3.17 -8.79
N ALA A 255 19.50 -3.91 -8.88
CA ALA A 255 20.38 -4.21 -7.76
C ALA A 255 20.91 -2.93 -7.08
N GLY A 256 21.32 -1.94 -7.88
CA GLY A 256 21.79 -0.64 -7.36
C GLY A 256 20.74 0.06 -6.51
N ALA A 257 19.52 0.21 -7.04
CA ALA A 257 18.41 0.84 -6.33
C ALA A 257 18.05 0.14 -5.00
N TYR A 258 18.16 -1.20 -4.94
CA TYR A 258 17.96 -1.94 -3.68
C TYR A 258 19.10 -1.72 -2.68
N ARG A 259 20.35 -1.63 -3.16
CA ARG A 259 21.51 -1.32 -2.30
C ARG A 259 21.43 0.09 -1.75
N ASP A 260 21.13 1.09 -2.57
CA ASP A 260 20.98 2.48 -2.13
C ASP A 260 19.90 2.63 -1.04
N ARG A 261 18.86 1.82 -1.15
CA ARG A 261 17.72 1.80 -0.24
C ARG A 261 18.05 1.15 1.11
N TYR A 262 18.61 -0.06 1.12
CA TYR A 262 18.73 -0.88 2.33
C TYR A 262 20.17 -1.22 2.74
N TRP A 263 21.16 -1.13 1.85
CA TRP A 263 22.53 -1.57 2.11
C TRP A 263 23.34 -0.49 2.86
N LYS A 264 22.88 -0.14 4.05
CA LYS A 264 23.47 0.88 4.92
C LYS A 264 23.92 0.22 6.21
N LYS A 265 25.06 0.62 6.77
CA LYS A 265 25.56 0.09 8.06
C LYS A 265 24.49 0.07 9.15
N SER A 266 23.66 1.12 9.22
CA SER A 266 22.55 1.21 10.16
C SER A 266 21.51 0.10 10.04
N HIS A 267 21.26 -0.42 8.84
CA HIS A 267 20.32 -1.54 8.65
C HIS A 267 20.92 -2.85 9.18
N PHE A 268 22.21 -3.10 8.94
CA PHE A 268 22.89 -4.29 9.45
C PHE A 268 23.03 -4.24 10.97
N GLN A 269 23.38 -3.09 11.54
CA GLN A 269 23.39 -2.88 13.00
C GLN A 269 22.01 -3.12 13.62
N ALA A 270 20.93 -2.66 12.99
CA ALA A 270 19.57 -2.93 13.47
C ALA A 270 19.24 -4.44 13.41
N ILE A 271 19.70 -5.16 12.40
CA ILE A 271 19.54 -6.62 12.29
C ILE A 271 20.28 -7.34 13.41
N GLU A 272 21.53 -6.95 13.70
CA GLU A 272 22.33 -7.51 14.79
C GLU A 272 21.63 -7.36 16.15
N VAL A 273 21.08 -6.17 16.43
CA VAL A 273 20.29 -5.91 17.65
C VAL A 273 19.08 -6.86 17.74
N VAL A 274 18.37 -7.07 16.63
CA VAL A 274 17.22 -8.00 16.60
C VAL A 274 17.68 -9.45 16.81
N LEU A 275 18.77 -9.88 16.18
CA LEU A 275 19.32 -11.23 16.37
C LEU A 275 19.74 -11.48 17.82
N GLN A 276 20.40 -10.50 18.46
CA GLN A 276 20.77 -10.58 19.88
C GLN A 276 19.55 -10.60 20.80
N ALA A 277 18.51 -9.82 20.49
CA ALA A 277 17.26 -9.83 21.24
C ALA A 277 16.52 -11.17 21.10
N LEU A 278 16.53 -11.78 19.90
CA LEU A 278 15.95 -13.10 19.67
C LEU A 278 16.70 -14.20 20.44
N GLU A 279 18.03 -14.16 20.46
CA GLU A 279 18.85 -15.09 21.25
C GLU A 279 18.55 -14.92 22.75
N THR A 280 18.56 -13.69 23.26
CA THR A 280 18.28 -13.42 24.68
C THR A 280 16.89 -13.90 25.10
N ALA A 281 15.88 -13.72 24.24
CA ALA A 281 14.49 -14.03 24.59
C ALA A 281 14.11 -15.50 24.44
N TYR A 282 14.74 -16.23 23.50
CA TYR A 282 14.30 -17.58 23.13
C TYR A 282 15.42 -18.63 23.12
N GLY A 283 16.69 -18.23 23.24
CA GLY A 283 17.84 -19.12 23.17
C GLY A 283 17.84 -20.00 21.92
N SER A 284 18.01 -21.31 22.12
CA SER A 284 17.99 -22.31 21.04
C SER A 284 16.66 -22.44 20.30
N GLU A 285 15.55 -21.97 20.87
CA GLU A 285 14.21 -22.04 20.26
C GLU A 285 13.83 -20.77 19.49
N LYS A 286 14.80 -19.88 19.24
CA LYS A 286 14.53 -18.60 18.57
C LYS A 286 13.94 -18.79 17.17
N PRO A 287 12.93 -17.97 16.79
CA PRO A 287 12.48 -17.94 15.41
C PRO A 287 13.58 -17.39 14.49
N SER A 288 13.58 -17.80 13.22
CA SER A 288 14.46 -17.19 12.21
C SER A 288 14.15 -15.70 12.04
N LEU A 289 15.12 -14.92 11.54
CA LEU A 289 14.91 -13.49 11.29
C LEU A 289 13.77 -13.25 10.29
N THR A 290 13.65 -14.10 9.27
CA THR A 290 12.51 -14.09 8.33
C THR A 290 11.19 -14.25 9.07
N SER A 291 11.09 -15.23 9.98
CA SER A 291 9.87 -15.45 10.77
C SER A 291 9.58 -14.26 11.69
N ALA A 292 10.59 -13.71 12.37
CA ALA A 292 10.44 -12.54 13.22
C ALA A 292 9.97 -11.30 12.42
N ALA A 293 10.57 -11.04 11.26
CA ALA A 293 10.19 -9.92 10.39
C ALA A 293 8.76 -10.05 9.85
N MET A 294 8.37 -11.25 9.37
CA MET A 294 7.00 -11.48 8.93
C MET A 294 6.00 -11.37 10.08
N ARG A 295 6.30 -11.94 11.26
CA ARG A 295 5.47 -11.80 12.45
C ARG A 295 5.33 -10.34 12.87
N TRP A 296 6.39 -9.53 12.74
CA TRP A 296 6.31 -8.10 12.98
C TRP A 296 5.27 -7.44 12.07
N MET A 297 5.27 -7.74 10.77
CA MET A 297 4.27 -7.21 9.83
C MET A 297 2.84 -7.54 10.25
N TYR A 298 2.55 -8.79 10.62
CA TYR A 298 1.19 -9.22 10.98
C TYR A 298 0.75 -8.82 12.39
N HIS A 299 1.69 -8.73 13.34
CA HIS A 299 1.38 -8.67 14.77
C HIS A 299 1.87 -7.42 15.50
N HIS A 300 2.77 -6.64 14.92
CA HIS A 300 3.42 -5.53 15.63
C HIS A 300 3.50 -4.23 14.82
N SER A 301 3.17 -4.28 13.53
CA SER A 301 3.13 -3.12 12.65
C SER A 301 1.84 -2.29 12.80
N GLN A 302 1.82 -1.10 12.19
CA GLN A 302 0.63 -0.26 12.05
C GLN A 302 -0.36 -0.75 11.00
N LEU A 303 -0.15 -1.95 10.43
CA LEU A 303 -1.14 -2.59 9.54
C LEU A 303 -2.35 -3.13 10.29
N LYS A 304 -2.38 -3.08 11.62
CA LYS A 304 -3.59 -3.40 12.39
C LYS A 304 -4.64 -2.33 12.14
N ILE A 305 -5.85 -2.76 11.81
CA ILE A 305 -7.02 -1.87 11.76
C ILE A 305 -7.39 -1.51 13.21
N PRO A 306 -7.32 -0.24 13.63
CA PRO A 306 -7.84 0.17 14.92
C PRO A 306 -9.34 -0.12 14.96
N THR A 307 -9.82 -0.76 16.03
CA THR A 307 -11.23 -1.14 16.21
C THR A 307 -12.20 0.05 16.14
N TRP A 308 -11.70 1.27 16.31
CA TRP A 308 -12.46 2.52 16.30
C TRP A 308 -12.60 3.18 14.93
N THR A 309 -11.85 2.75 13.90
CA THR A 309 -11.92 3.31 12.54
C THR A 309 -12.65 2.38 11.56
N ALA A 310 -13.29 1.31 12.06
CA ALA A 310 -13.97 0.30 11.26
C ALA A 310 -15.11 0.84 10.36
N ALA A 311 -15.57 2.07 10.59
CA ALA A 311 -16.54 2.74 9.72
C ALA A 311 -15.93 3.29 8.41
N VAL A 312 -14.61 3.50 8.33
CA VAL A 312 -13.96 4.22 7.22
C VAL A 312 -12.77 3.46 6.61
N THR A 313 -12.06 2.61 7.37
CA THR A 313 -10.88 1.89 6.86
C THR A 313 -11.21 0.42 6.58
N LYS A 314 -11.52 0.10 5.33
CA LYS A 314 -11.76 -1.29 4.92
C LYS A 314 -10.41 -1.94 4.62
N ASN A 315 -9.81 -2.69 5.53
CA ASN A 315 -8.66 -3.57 5.28
C ASN A 315 -7.29 -2.89 5.06
N VAL A 316 -6.29 -3.42 5.76
CA VAL A 316 -4.87 -3.15 5.53
C VAL A 316 -4.22 -4.51 5.24
N MET A 317 -3.34 -4.58 4.25
CA MET A 317 -2.87 -5.85 3.70
C MET A 317 -1.34 -5.89 3.55
N LEU A 318 -0.79 -7.10 3.62
CA LEU A 318 0.63 -7.38 3.49
C LEU A 318 0.88 -8.05 2.13
N MET A 319 1.71 -7.43 1.28
CA MET A 319 2.17 -8.12 0.08
C MET A 319 3.28 -9.08 0.48
N VAL A 320 2.97 -10.37 0.48
CA VAL A 320 3.94 -11.44 0.68
C VAL A 320 4.47 -11.78 -0.70
N ILE A 321 5.65 -11.25 -1.02
CA ILE A 321 6.45 -11.86 -2.08
C ILE A 321 6.97 -13.17 -1.46
N TYR A 322 6.37 -14.29 -1.84
CA TYR A 322 6.94 -15.59 -1.49
C TYR A 322 8.33 -15.64 -2.10
N VAL A 323 9.36 -15.54 -1.27
CA VAL A 323 10.66 -16.06 -1.60
C VAL A 323 10.61 -17.47 -1.03
N PHE A 324 10.26 -18.45 -1.85
CA PHE A 324 10.67 -19.82 -1.54
C PHE A 324 12.20 -19.81 -1.58
N THR A 325 12.84 -19.60 -0.44
CA THR A 325 14.14 -20.20 -0.22
C THR A 325 13.84 -21.68 -0.02
N ARG A 326 14.30 -22.53 -0.95
CA ARG A 326 14.58 -23.92 -0.58
C ARG A 326 15.53 -23.93 0.61
#